data_AF-A0A9P9JNC4-F1
#
_entry.id   AF-A0A9P9JNC4-F1
#
_cell.length_a   1.000
_cell.length_b   1.000
_cell.length_c   1.000
_cell.angle_alpha   90.00
_cell.angle_beta   90.00
_cell.angle_gamma   90.00
#
_symmetry.space_group_name_H-M   'P 1'
#
loop_
_entity.id
_entity.type
_entity.pdbx_description
1 polymer ?
#
loop_
_entity_poly.entity_id
_entity_poly.type
_entity_poly.pdbx_seq_one_letter_code
_entity_poly.pdbx_strand_id
1 'polypeptide(L)'
;MGRAIVWVVHGLAVSKSYTHSPIMTKSHLVPLFLYALSGAQAAPQAATASSNAEPATFTANANVGPGGSSFKDSDHFRVYNGDSASSASALAMLEGAYDCFVTKLKWRSSGLSYNQDNEDGPWYKTNIYSVSTLEGAAGVMQADGTLGLSYLEVVSDWLATPGVTVHEYGHALHYHQQTWVNQGNTGAWWETLANWVADTYATSDICADAREANGQTTSASEIDLAKVIGDSHQVIVDGTVDSGNYYQAWPFLTYLTSNPDSFAGLGQDTLRQMMLQYSKDSNETPLHTLARVSENATVGEIVGRYWAHMAYVDIGHATAQQLFLNQRESINYANLDSQGSGSYKVKSARQPRYMGANIIPLTTSGAATVAIKVTTSGVYTGTVAVYNSSTGATRYVSLVNDAASVKVASGEEATLVIANTPAEPILYDGFKLSSEVSAGLDYTVTISGATA
;
A
#
# COMPACT_ATOMS: atom_id res chain seq x y z
N MET A 1 -19.27 -4.52 -13.98
CA MET A 1 -18.17 -4.98 -14.86
C MET A 1 -17.33 -3.76 -15.20
N GLY A 2 -16.51 -3.31 -14.25
CA GLY A 2 -15.61 -2.17 -14.44
C GLY A 2 -14.34 -2.63 -15.13
N ARG A 3 -13.95 -1.95 -16.21
CA ARG A 3 -12.63 -2.16 -16.82
C ARG A 3 -11.61 -1.43 -15.96
N ALA A 4 -10.67 -2.17 -15.38
CA ALA A 4 -9.47 -1.58 -14.78
C ALA A 4 -8.70 -0.83 -15.87
N ILE A 5 -8.46 0.45 -15.64
CA ILE A 5 -7.66 1.31 -16.49
C ILE A 5 -6.19 1.07 -16.10
N VAL A 6 -5.36 0.70 -17.08
CA VAL A 6 -3.93 0.42 -16.92
C VAL A 6 -3.16 1.69 -17.28
N TRP A 7 -2.23 2.10 -16.42
CA TRP A 7 -1.44 3.32 -16.61
C TRP A 7 0.04 3.00 -16.79
N VAL A 8 0.71 3.82 -17.60
CA VAL A 8 2.16 3.78 -17.80
C VAL A 8 2.74 5.09 -17.30
N VAL A 9 3.38 5.07 -16.13
CA VAL A 9 4.19 6.18 -15.64
C VAL A 9 5.45 6.28 -16.50
N HIS A 10 5.52 7.29 -17.38
CA HIS A 10 6.74 7.61 -18.10
C HIS A 10 7.70 8.34 -17.15
N GLY A 11 8.65 7.60 -16.58
CA GLY A 11 9.73 8.17 -15.77
C GLY A 11 10.62 9.13 -16.58
N LEU A 12 10.76 10.36 -16.10
CA LEU A 12 11.82 11.28 -16.53
C LEU A 12 13.18 10.76 -16.06
N ALA A 13 13.91 10.09 -16.94
CA ALA A 13 15.32 9.77 -16.74
C ALA A 13 16.20 10.95 -17.16
N VAL A 14 16.73 11.72 -16.21
CA VAL A 14 17.84 12.65 -16.46
C VAL A 14 19.16 11.88 -16.37
N SER A 15 19.70 11.44 -17.51
CA SER A 15 21.03 10.81 -17.55
C SER A 15 22.13 11.87 -17.44
N LYS A 16 22.99 11.79 -16.43
CA LYS A 16 24.34 12.39 -16.48
C LYS A 16 25.38 11.29 -16.49
N SER A 17 26.04 11.14 -17.63
CA SER A 17 27.18 10.26 -17.86
C SER A 17 28.45 10.81 -17.20
N TYR A 18 29.11 10.01 -16.36
CA TYR A 18 30.53 10.19 -16.03
C TYR A 18 31.30 8.92 -16.42
N THR A 19 32.34 9.12 -17.24
CA THR A 19 33.32 8.10 -17.62
C THR A 19 34.60 8.36 -16.84
N HIS A 20 35.24 7.30 -16.31
CA HIS A 20 36.67 6.96 -16.44
C HIS A 20 37.05 5.74 -15.55
N SER A 21 37.24 4.59 -16.21
CA SER A 21 38.43 3.70 -16.28
C SER A 21 39.36 3.40 -15.07
N PRO A 22 40.11 2.26 -15.10
CA PRO A 22 40.17 1.32 -13.97
C PRO A 22 41.58 0.93 -13.47
N ILE A 23 41.58 -0.02 -12.51
CA ILE A 23 42.63 -1.00 -12.12
C ILE A 23 43.56 -0.62 -10.95
N MET A 24 43.47 -1.38 -9.84
CA MET A 24 44.62 -2.11 -9.27
C MET A 24 44.22 -3.23 -8.30
N THR A 25 45.12 -4.22 -8.21
CA THR A 25 44.96 -5.60 -7.73
C THR A 25 45.43 -5.88 -6.29
N LYS A 26 44.81 -6.92 -5.69
CA LYS A 26 45.33 -7.94 -4.74
C LYS A 26 45.91 -7.52 -3.38
N SER A 27 45.30 -8.02 -2.28
CA SER A 27 45.79 -9.14 -1.45
C SER A 27 45.30 -9.07 0.01
N HIS A 28 45.09 -10.27 0.57
CA HIS A 28 44.57 -10.63 1.88
C HIS A 28 45.16 -9.91 3.10
N LEU A 29 44.28 -9.57 4.06
CA LEU A 29 44.56 -9.58 5.50
C LEU A 29 43.23 -9.66 6.25
N VAL A 30 43.10 -10.70 7.08
CA VAL A 30 41.99 -10.91 8.03
C VAL A 30 42.36 -10.24 9.35
N PRO A 31 41.53 -9.32 9.87
CA PRO A 31 41.52 -8.99 11.28
C PRO A 31 40.23 -9.46 11.94
N LEU A 32 40.41 -10.22 13.01
CA LEU A 32 39.39 -10.59 13.99
C LEU A 32 38.92 -9.29 14.69
N PHE A 33 37.71 -8.81 14.38
CA PHE A 33 37.09 -7.67 15.09
C PHE A 33 36.09 -8.18 16.14
N LEU A 34 36.39 -7.89 17.41
CA LEU A 34 35.43 -7.94 18.51
C LEU A 34 34.33 -6.90 18.24
N TYR A 35 33.09 -7.36 18.04
CA TYR A 35 31.91 -6.50 18.07
C TYR A 35 31.63 -6.08 19.51
N ALA A 36 32.08 -4.89 19.88
CA ALA A 36 31.51 -4.15 21.00
C ALA A 36 30.20 -3.51 20.51
N LEU A 37 29.07 -3.97 21.06
CA LEU A 37 27.77 -3.32 20.93
C LEU A 37 27.81 -1.99 21.70
N SER A 38 28.28 -0.93 21.04
CA SER A 38 27.96 0.44 21.45
C SER A 38 26.69 0.85 20.70
N GLY A 39 25.53 0.62 21.34
CA GLY A 39 24.29 1.27 20.93
C GLY A 39 24.46 2.77 21.09
N ALA A 40 24.75 3.46 19.99
CA ALA A 40 24.60 4.91 19.92
C ALA A 40 23.09 5.18 19.91
N GLN A 41 22.50 5.37 21.09
CA GLN A 41 21.24 6.09 21.20
C GLN A 41 21.51 7.49 20.67
N ALA A 42 21.01 7.80 19.47
CA ALA A 42 20.91 9.17 19.01
C ALA A 42 20.01 9.90 20.00
N ALA A 43 20.60 10.75 20.84
CA ALA A 43 19.86 11.70 21.64
C ALA A 43 19.01 12.58 20.70
N PRO A 44 17.78 12.98 21.09
CA PRO A 44 16.97 13.88 20.30
C PRO A 44 17.78 15.15 20.02
N GLN A 45 18.04 15.39 18.74
CA GLN A 45 18.68 16.62 18.29
C GLN A 45 17.72 17.75 18.61
N ALA A 46 18.11 18.64 19.53
CA ALA A 46 17.34 19.83 19.86
C ALA A 46 17.23 20.69 18.59
N ALA A 47 16.02 20.83 18.05
CA ALA A 47 15.75 21.70 16.94
C ALA A 47 15.92 23.16 17.37
N THR A 48 16.99 23.81 16.92
CA THR A 48 17.13 25.27 16.95
C THR A 48 17.04 25.81 15.53
N ALA A 49 15.83 26.16 15.10
CA ALA A 49 15.51 27.20 14.13
C ALA A 49 13.99 27.44 14.22
N SER A 50 13.56 28.71 14.29
CA SER A 50 12.13 29.05 14.23
C SER A 50 11.62 28.73 12.84
N SER A 51 10.92 27.60 12.69
CA SER A 51 10.21 27.33 11.45
C SER A 51 9.10 28.37 11.29
N ASN A 52 8.97 28.96 10.10
CA ASN A 52 7.79 29.77 9.82
C ASN A 52 6.56 28.86 9.96
N ALA A 53 5.56 29.31 10.72
CA ALA A 53 4.31 28.55 10.80
C ALA A 53 3.66 28.52 9.42
N GLU A 54 3.16 27.35 9.03
CA GLU A 54 2.37 27.19 7.81
C GLU A 54 1.19 28.17 7.81
N PRO A 55 1.03 28.99 6.75
CA PRO A 55 -0.03 29.98 6.70
C PRO A 55 -1.38 29.33 6.41
N ALA A 56 -2.46 29.88 6.99
CA ALA A 56 -3.82 29.36 6.77
C ALA A 56 -4.29 29.42 5.30
N THR A 57 -3.68 30.27 4.46
CA THR A 57 -3.97 30.36 3.04
C THR A 57 -2.66 30.42 2.27
N PHE A 58 -2.54 29.60 1.23
CA PHE A 58 -1.33 29.51 0.41
C PHE A 58 -1.32 30.52 -0.73
N THR A 59 -0.12 30.86 -1.20
CA THR A 59 0.05 31.76 -2.33
C THR A 59 -0.27 31.03 -3.63
N ALA A 60 -1.10 31.59 -4.50
CA ALA A 60 -1.32 30.98 -5.81
C ALA A 60 -0.07 31.07 -6.70
N ASN A 61 0.22 30.02 -7.46
CA ASN A 61 1.32 30.02 -8.42
C ASN A 61 0.82 29.61 -9.82
N ALA A 62 0.46 30.59 -10.64
CA ALA A 62 -0.05 30.33 -11.99
C ALA A 62 1.02 29.84 -12.98
N ASN A 63 2.30 29.81 -12.58
CA ASN A 63 3.40 29.34 -13.42
C ASN A 63 3.62 27.81 -13.34
N VAL A 64 2.91 27.11 -12.46
CA VAL A 64 2.98 25.64 -12.32
C VAL A 64 1.85 25.02 -13.14
N GLY A 65 2.20 24.30 -14.21
CA GLY A 65 1.23 23.69 -15.13
C GLY A 65 0.80 24.63 -16.28
N PRO A 66 -0.27 24.28 -17.02
CA PRO A 66 -0.67 25.01 -18.24
C PRO A 66 -1.13 26.47 -18.02
N GLY A 67 -1.39 26.88 -16.78
CA GLY A 67 -1.91 28.20 -16.46
C GLY A 67 -3.39 28.40 -16.86
N GLY A 68 -3.87 29.64 -16.77
CA GLY A 68 -5.25 29.99 -17.09
C GLY A 68 -5.72 31.25 -16.39
N SER A 69 -6.83 31.82 -16.84
CA SER A 69 -7.41 33.04 -16.26
C SER A 69 -8.77 32.81 -15.59
N SER A 70 -9.38 31.63 -15.76
CA SER A 70 -10.62 31.22 -15.10
C SER A 70 -10.30 30.17 -14.06
N PHE A 71 -10.46 30.52 -12.79
CA PHE A 71 -10.15 29.63 -11.68
C PHE A 71 -11.05 29.87 -10.48
N LYS A 72 -11.07 28.89 -9.58
CA LYS A 72 -11.66 28.97 -8.26
C LYS A 72 -10.60 28.54 -7.23
N ASP A 73 -10.55 29.26 -6.11
CA ASP A 73 -9.61 29.02 -5.02
C ASP A 73 -10.33 28.47 -3.78
N SER A 74 -9.61 27.62 -3.05
CA SER A 74 -9.77 27.40 -1.61
C SER A 74 -8.50 27.86 -0.89
N ASP A 75 -8.24 27.45 0.34
CA ASP A 75 -7.06 27.88 1.10
C ASP A 75 -5.75 27.29 0.58
N HIS A 76 -5.74 26.01 0.23
CA HIS A 76 -4.56 25.25 -0.21
C HIS A 76 -4.59 24.87 -1.69
N PHE A 77 -5.73 25.04 -2.38
CA PHE A 77 -5.91 24.56 -3.76
C PHE A 77 -6.46 25.61 -4.71
N ARG A 78 -6.19 25.41 -6.00
CA ARG A 78 -6.77 26.18 -7.10
C ARG A 78 -7.24 25.25 -8.23
N VAL A 79 -8.49 25.38 -8.65
CA VAL A 79 -9.03 24.67 -9.82
C VAL A 79 -9.15 25.62 -11.00
N TYR A 80 -8.55 25.25 -12.14
CA TYR A 80 -8.66 25.92 -13.43
C TYR A 80 -9.67 25.23 -14.34
N ASN A 81 -10.40 26.02 -15.14
CA ASN A 81 -11.26 25.56 -16.24
C ASN A 81 -12.39 24.57 -15.90
N GLY A 82 -12.62 24.27 -14.62
CA GLY A 82 -13.79 23.50 -14.18
C GLY A 82 -15.06 24.34 -14.17
N ASP A 83 -16.22 23.70 -14.29
CA ASP A 83 -17.47 24.39 -14.00
C ASP A 83 -17.57 24.76 -12.51
N SER A 84 -18.40 25.76 -12.19
CA SER A 84 -18.46 26.33 -10.84
C SER A 84 -18.84 25.32 -9.75
N ALA A 85 -19.73 24.37 -10.07
CA ALA A 85 -20.23 23.38 -9.11
C ALA A 85 -19.18 22.30 -8.86
N SER A 86 -18.67 21.67 -9.92
CA SER A 86 -17.64 20.63 -9.81
C SER A 86 -16.35 21.17 -9.20
N SER A 87 -15.95 22.40 -9.53
CA SER A 87 -14.80 23.07 -8.89
C SER A 87 -15.04 23.31 -7.40
N ALA A 88 -16.26 23.67 -6.99
CA ALA A 88 -16.58 23.83 -5.56
C ALA A 88 -16.42 22.50 -4.80
N SER A 89 -16.99 21.43 -5.35
CA SER A 89 -16.95 20.10 -4.76
C SER A 89 -15.53 19.54 -4.70
N ALA A 90 -14.76 19.71 -5.76
CA ALA A 90 -13.36 19.28 -5.81
C ALA A 90 -12.50 20.00 -4.78
N LEU A 91 -12.65 21.33 -4.65
CA LEU A 91 -11.92 22.12 -3.65
C LEU A 91 -12.29 21.69 -2.23
N ALA A 92 -13.57 21.56 -1.90
CA ALA A 92 -13.99 21.12 -0.56
C ALA A 92 -13.43 19.73 -0.21
N MET A 93 -13.46 18.81 -1.17
CA MET A 93 -12.89 17.48 -1.01
C MET A 93 -11.38 17.49 -0.81
N LEU A 94 -10.64 18.29 -1.58
CA LEU A 94 -9.19 18.42 -1.45
C LEU A 94 -8.79 19.09 -0.13
N GLU A 95 -9.54 20.08 0.35
CA GLU A 95 -9.34 20.68 1.68
C GLU A 95 -9.54 19.64 2.79
N GLY A 96 -10.56 18.79 2.69
CA GLY A 96 -10.74 17.67 3.62
C GLY A 96 -9.59 16.67 3.57
N ALA A 97 -9.08 16.35 2.38
CA ALA A 97 -7.92 15.46 2.23
C ALA A 97 -6.65 16.10 2.80
N TYR A 98 -6.43 17.39 2.56
CA TYR A 98 -5.32 18.15 3.13
C TYR A 98 -5.35 18.13 4.66
N ASP A 99 -6.50 18.45 5.25
CA ASP A 99 -6.66 18.44 6.70
C ASP A 99 -6.42 17.03 7.29
N CYS A 100 -6.89 15.97 6.62
CA CYS A 100 -6.59 14.61 7.06
C CYS A 100 -5.10 14.26 6.98
N PHE A 101 -4.47 14.36 5.80
CA PHE A 101 -3.12 13.83 5.61
C PHE A 101 -2.03 14.78 6.11
N VAL A 102 -2.16 16.07 5.83
CA VAL A 102 -1.14 17.06 6.21
C VAL A 102 -1.37 17.52 7.65
N THR A 103 -2.56 18.05 7.96
CA THR A 103 -2.80 18.62 9.30
C THR A 103 -2.87 17.55 10.39
N LYS A 104 -3.64 16.48 10.20
CA LYS A 104 -3.84 15.42 11.20
C LYS A 104 -2.72 14.38 11.18
N LEU A 105 -2.40 13.80 10.03
CA LEU A 105 -1.38 12.74 9.89
C LEU A 105 0.05 13.25 9.69
N LYS A 106 0.26 14.57 9.64
CA LYS A 106 1.59 15.22 9.63
C LYS A 106 2.45 14.86 8.43
N TRP A 107 1.83 14.50 7.31
CA TRP A 107 2.53 14.40 6.02
C TRP A 107 3.09 15.76 5.65
N ARG A 108 4.20 15.76 4.90
CA ARG A 108 4.80 17.00 4.43
C ARG A 108 3.80 17.76 3.53
N SER A 109 3.62 19.05 3.77
CA SER A 109 2.69 19.88 3.01
C SER A 109 2.99 19.85 1.52
N SER A 110 1.97 19.64 0.70
CA SER A 110 2.07 19.74 -0.76
C SER A 110 2.32 21.17 -1.26
N GLY A 111 2.17 22.17 -0.39
CA GLY A 111 2.47 23.56 -0.74
C GLY A 111 3.95 23.92 -0.72
N LEU A 112 4.80 23.05 -0.16
CA LEU A 112 6.25 23.25 -0.10
C LEU A 112 6.93 22.65 -1.33
N SER A 113 7.94 23.33 -1.85
CA SER A 113 8.75 22.77 -2.95
C SER A 113 9.36 21.42 -2.56
N TYR A 114 9.36 20.43 -3.44
CA TYR A 114 10.16 19.22 -3.33
C TYR A 114 11.66 19.53 -3.20
N ASN A 115 12.12 20.62 -3.83
CA ASN A 115 13.54 20.94 -3.94
C ASN A 115 14.13 21.59 -2.68
N GLN A 116 13.33 21.85 -1.65
CA GLN A 116 13.78 22.48 -0.41
C GLN A 116 13.86 21.46 0.73
N ASP A 117 14.91 21.58 1.54
CA ASP A 117 15.16 20.68 2.68
C ASP A 117 14.44 21.11 3.97
N ASN A 118 14.02 22.38 4.07
CA ASN A 118 13.30 22.92 5.23
C ASN A 118 11.80 23.14 4.95
N GLU A 119 11.02 23.34 6.00
CA GLU A 119 9.56 23.52 5.93
C GLU A 119 9.14 24.97 6.19
N ASP A 120 9.96 25.95 5.76
CA ASP A 120 9.80 27.38 6.10
C ASP A 120 9.08 28.22 5.03
N GLY A 121 8.52 27.55 4.01
CA GLY A 121 7.92 28.19 2.84
C GLY A 121 8.94 28.67 1.80
N PRO A 122 8.49 29.40 0.77
CA PRO A 122 7.10 29.84 0.54
C PRO A 122 6.13 28.67 0.29
N TRP A 123 4.87 28.84 0.69
CA TRP A 123 3.80 27.87 0.46
C TRP A 123 2.95 28.27 -0.74
N TYR A 124 2.76 27.32 -1.66
CA TYR A 124 1.98 27.50 -2.87
C TYR A 124 0.74 26.63 -2.90
N LYS A 125 -0.34 27.14 -3.48
CA LYS A 125 -1.51 26.31 -3.74
C LYS A 125 -1.17 25.20 -4.73
N THR A 126 -1.67 24.00 -4.52
CA THR A 126 -1.63 22.95 -5.55
C THR A 126 -2.64 23.28 -6.62
N ASN A 127 -2.20 23.32 -7.89
CA ASN A 127 -3.08 23.60 -9.02
C ASN A 127 -3.75 22.32 -9.53
N ILE A 128 -5.01 22.42 -9.91
CA ILE A 128 -5.81 21.37 -10.54
C ILE A 128 -6.37 21.93 -11.84
N TYR A 129 -6.16 21.22 -12.95
CA TYR A 129 -6.63 21.60 -14.26
C TYR A 129 -7.74 20.64 -14.70
N SER A 130 -8.96 21.17 -14.83
CA SER A 130 -10.06 20.45 -15.46
C SER A 130 -9.82 20.38 -16.97
N VAL A 131 -9.63 19.18 -17.50
CA VAL A 131 -9.32 18.94 -18.92
C VAL A 131 -10.43 18.13 -19.58
N SER A 132 -10.57 18.22 -20.90
CA SER A 132 -11.62 17.50 -21.62
C SER A 132 -11.34 16.00 -21.75
N THR A 133 -10.07 15.61 -21.83
CA THR A 133 -9.65 14.22 -22.04
C THR A 133 -8.19 14.04 -21.61
N LEU A 134 -7.87 12.83 -21.16
CA LEU A 134 -6.52 12.31 -21.00
C LEU A 134 -6.50 10.92 -21.65
N GLU A 135 -5.40 10.59 -22.32
CA GLU A 135 -5.29 9.30 -23.02
C GLU A 135 -5.20 8.14 -22.01
N GLY A 136 -6.21 7.27 -22.01
CA GLY A 136 -6.26 6.10 -21.12
C GLY A 136 -6.45 6.46 -19.64
N ALA A 137 -7.08 7.60 -19.35
CA ALA A 137 -6.83 8.29 -18.11
C ALA A 137 -8.00 9.15 -17.58
N ALA A 138 -8.27 9.13 -16.27
CA ALA A 138 -9.25 10.03 -15.61
C ALA A 138 -8.59 11.22 -14.89
N GLY A 139 -7.37 11.04 -14.37
CA GLY A 139 -6.55 12.10 -13.80
C GLY A 139 -5.06 11.77 -13.90
N VAL A 140 -4.19 12.75 -13.72
CA VAL A 140 -2.75 12.52 -13.63
C VAL A 140 -2.11 13.60 -12.77
N MET A 141 -1.21 13.20 -11.88
CA MET A 141 -0.27 14.11 -11.24
C MET A 141 0.91 14.38 -12.17
N GLN A 142 1.19 15.67 -12.35
CA GLN A 142 2.35 16.20 -13.07
C GLN A 142 3.25 16.96 -12.10
N ALA A 143 4.52 17.12 -12.46
CA ALA A 143 5.48 17.85 -11.64
C ALA A 143 6.25 18.88 -12.47
N ASP A 144 6.35 20.11 -11.94
CA ASP A 144 7.39 21.06 -12.35
C ASP A 144 8.65 20.77 -11.53
N GLY A 145 9.60 20.05 -12.13
CA GLY A 145 10.86 19.70 -11.47
C GLY A 145 11.76 20.89 -11.15
N THR A 146 11.60 22.03 -11.83
CA THR A 146 12.39 23.24 -11.56
C THR A 146 11.90 23.95 -10.30
N LEU A 147 10.58 24.11 -10.20
CA LEU A 147 9.94 24.71 -9.02
C LEU A 147 9.78 23.71 -7.87
N GLY A 148 9.88 22.41 -8.16
CA GLY A 148 9.63 21.33 -7.22
C GLY A 148 8.17 21.24 -6.80
N LEU A 149 7.23 21.64 -7.64
CA LEU A 149 5.79 21.67 -7.30
C LEU A 149 5.03 20.69 -8.17
N SER A 150 4.08 19.98 -7.56
CA SER A 150 3.12 19.13 -8.28
C SER A 150 1.89 19.93 -8.72
N TYR A 151 1.23 19.45 -9.77
CA TYR A 151 -0.11 19.90 -10.18
C TYR A 151 -0.88 18.70 -10.74
N LEU A 152 -2.21 18.81 -10.76
CA LEU A 152 -3.09 17.74 -11.20
C LEU A 152 -3.77 18.13 -12.51
N GLU A 153 -3.91 17.20 -13.43
CA GLU A 153 -4.84 17.30 -14.56
C GLU A 153 -5.94 16.27 -14.33
N VAL A 154 -7.20 16.68 -14.36
CA VAL A 154 -8.34 15.77 -14.12
C VAL A 154 -9.38 15.99 -15.20
N VAL A 155 -9.84 14.90 -15.81
CA VAL A 155 -10.91 14.95 -16.80
C VAL A 155 -12.17 15.51 -16.12
N SER A 156 -12.81 16.51 -16.75
CA SER A 156 -13.88 17.31 -16.13
C SER A 156 -15.00 16.48 -15.49
N ASP A 157 -15.39 15.36 -16.12
CA ASP A 157 -16.43 14.46 -15.62
C ASP A 157 -16.10 13.80 -14.27
N TRP A 158 -14.80 13.72 -13.94
CA TRP A 158 -14.28 13.06 -12.73
C TRP A 158 -13.71 14.05 -11.71
N LEU A 159 -13.76 15.36 -12.00
CA LEU A 159 -13.15 16.41 -11.18
C LEU A 159 -13.62 16.36 -9.70
N ALA A 160 -14.89 16.06 -9.48
CA ALA A 160 -15.49 15.94 -8.15
C ALA A 160 -15.60 14.50 -7.64
N THR A 161 -14.85 13.55 -8.20
CA THR A 161 -14.85 12.14 -7.80
C THR A 161 -13.67 11.86 -6.86
N PRO A 162 -13.90 11.47 -5.59
CA PRO A 162 -12.82 11.20 -4.64
C PRO A 162 -11.81 10.15 -5.11
N GLY A 163 -12.29 9.03 -5.66
CA GLY A 163 -11.43 7.96 -6.21
C GLY A 163 -10.51 8.39 -7.34
N VAL A 164 -10.74 9.57 -7.96
CA VAL A 164 -9.87 10.14 -9.00
C VAL A 164 -9.07 11.31 -8.44
N THR A 165 -9.73 12.40 -8.03
CA THR A 165 -9.01 13.63 -7.69
C THR A 165 -8.22 13.50 -6.38
N VAL A 166 -8.71 12.74 -5.38
CA VAL A 166 -7.94 12.50 -4.14
C VAL A 166 -6.85 11.45 -4.39
N HIS A 167 -7.04 10.52 -5.33
CA HIS A 167 -5.98 9.63 -5.80
C HIS A 167 -4.82 10.44 -6.40
N GLU A 168 -5.10 11.35 -7.34
CA GLU A 168 -4.07 12.21 -7.92
C GLU A 168 -3.40 13.11 -6.87
N TYR A 169 -4.16 13.56 -5.87
CA TYR A 169 -3.58 14.27 -4.73
C TYR A 169 -2.71 13.36 -3.85
N GLY A 170 -2.99 12.06 -3.77
CA GLY A 170 -2.12 11.07 -3.15
C GLY A 170 -0.75 10.98 -3.82
N HIS A 171 -0.70 11.05 -5.16
CA HIS A 171 0.57 11.19 -5.88
C HIS A 171 1.30 12.49 -5.54
N ALA A 172 0.58 13.61 -5.41
CA ALA A 172 1.19 14.87 -4.98
C ALA A 172 1.78 14.77 -3.56
N LEU A 173 1.01 14.26 -2.59
CA LEU A 173 1.49 14.01 -1.22
C LEU A 173 2.75 13.14 -1.22
N HIS A 174 2.73 12.05 -2.00
CA HIS A 174 3.87 11.17 -2.18
C HIS A 174 5.10 11.91 -2.72
N TYR A 175 4.94 12.64 -3.82
CA TYR A 175 6.00 13.44 -4.41
C TYR A 175 6.61 14.38 -3.37
N HIS A 176 5.77 15.15 -2.67
CA HIS A 176 6.21 16.13 -1.69
C HIS A 176 6.81 15.53 -0.41
N GLN A 177 6.62 14.23 -0.14
CA GLN A 177 7.30 13.49 0.95
C GLN A 177 8.72 13.02 0.58
N GLN A 178 9.14 13.24 -0.67
CA GLN A 178 10.51 13.21 -1.20
C GLN A 178 11.19 11.84 -1.41
N THR A 179 11.18 10.95 -0.42
CA THR A 179 12.19 9.89 -0.32
C THR A 179 11.98 8.69 -1.25
N TRP A 180 10.73 8.38 -1.60
CA TRP A 180 10.38 7.32 -2.56
C TRP A 180 10.41 7.79 -4.03
N VAL A 181 10.86 9.03 -4.27
CA VAL A 181 10.97 9.63 -5.61
C VAL A 181 12.30 9.29 -6.26
N ASN A 182 12.28 9.06 -7.58
CA ASN A 182 13.43 8.66 -8.40
C ASN A 182 14.06 7.31 -7.97
N GLN A 183 13.24 6.38 -7.46
CA GLN A 183 13.66 5.03 -7.08
C GLN A 183 12.88 4.03 -7.94
N GLY A 184 13.56 3.20 -8.73
CA GLY A 184 12.91 2.21 -9.59
C GLY A 184 12.08 1.19 -8.79
N ASN A 185 12.61 0.74 -7.65
CA ASN A 185 11.99 -0.29 -6.82
C ASN A 185 10.79 0.20 -6.00
N THR A 186 10.55 1.52 -5.92
CA THR A 186 9.33 2.08 -5.33
C THR A 186 8.26 2.35 -6.38
N GLY A 187 8.60 2.38 -7.67
CA GLY A 187 7.72 2.87 -8.73
C GLY A 187 6.32 2.24 -8.74
N ALA A 188 6.23 0.91 -8.65
CA ALA A 188 4.93 0.22 -8.64
C ALA A 188 4.07 0.55 -7.40
N TRP A 189 4.70 0.98 -6.30
CA TRP A 189 4.00 1.34 -5.07
C TRP A 189 3.32 2.71 -5.11
N TRP A 190 3.63 3.54 -6.12
CA TRP A 190 3.03 4.87 -6.25
C TRP A 190 1.50 4.79 -6.39
N GLU A 191 1.02 3.92 -7.27
CA GLU A 191 -0.42 3.71 -7.47
C GLU A 191 -1.08 3.04 -6.25
N THR A 192 -0.37 2.09 -5.63
CA THR A 192 -0.82 1.45 -4.40
C THR A 192 -1.06 2.49 -3.30
N LEU A 193 -0.14 3.44 -3.15
CA LEU A 193 -0.24 4.51 -2.18
C LEU A 193 -1.35 5.51 -2.54
N ALA A 194 -1.43 5.95 -3.79
CA ALA A 194 -2.45 6.89 -4.23
C ALA A 194 -3.88 6.34 -4.02
N ASN A 195 -4.08 5.05 -4.30
CA ASN A 195 -5.34 4.37 -3.97
C ASN A 195 -5.58 4.24 -2.47
N TRP A 196 -4.54 3.97 -1.66
CA TRP A 196 -4.68 4.00 -0.21
C TRP A 196 -5.09 5.38 0.30
N VAL A 197 -4.52 6.48 -0.23
CA VAL A 197 -4.89 7.85 0.14
C VAL A 197 -6.36 8.11 -0.18
N ALA A 198 -6.79 7.78 -1.40
CA ALA A 198 -8.17 8.00 -1.85
C ALA A 198 -9.18 7.18 -1.02
N ASP A 199 -8.93 5.88 -0.83
CA ASP A 199 -9.85 5.03 -0.07
C ASP A 199 -9.85 5.42 1.42
N THR A 200 -8.68 5.63 2.04
CA THR A 200 -8.59 6.05 3.45
C THR A 200 -9.34 7.35 3.68
N TYR A 201 -9.20 8.33 2.80
CA TYR A 201 -10.01 9.54 2.85
C TYR A 201 -11.50 9.20 2.79
N ALA A 202 -11.92 8.49 1.75
CA ALA A 202 -13.32 8.22 1.46
C ALA A 202 -14.04 7.37 2.52
N THR A 203 -13.32 6.46 3.19
CA THR A 203 -13.94 5.38 3.97
C THR A 203 -13.56 5.37 5.46
N SER A 204 -12.38 5.87 5.83
CA SER A 204 -11.82 5.67 7.18
C SER A 204 -12.32 6.68 8.20
N ASP A 205 -12.41 6.24 9.45
CA ASP A 205 -12.62 7.11 10.62
C ASP A 205 -11.42 8.04 10.87
N ILE A 206 -10.24 7.70 10.35
CA ILE A 206 -9.05 8.56 10.42
C ILE A 206 -9.35 9.92 9.78
N CYS A 207 -10.07 9.95 8.66
CA CYS A 207 -10.40 11.18 7.95
C CYS A 207 -11.83 11.69 8.18
N ALA A 208 -12.60 11.08 9.10
CA ALA A 208 -14.02 11.42 9.29
C ALA A 208 -14.24 12.89 9.66
N ASP A 209 -13.56 13.40 10.69
CA ASP A 209 -13.71 14.79 11.13
C ASP A 209 -13.35 15.79 10.02
N ALA A 210 -12.23 15.54 9.32
CA ALA A 210 -11.75 16.39 8.23
C ALA A 210 -12.73 16.41 7.03
N ARG A 211 -13.32 15.25 6.70
CA ARG A 211 -14.36 15.14 5.68
C ARG A 211 -15.63 15.87 6.09
N GLU A 212 -16.12 15.63 7.30
CA GLU A 212 -17.36 16.24 7.80
C GLU A 212 -17.25 17.76 7.85
N ALA A 213 -16.11 18.28 8.33
CA ALA A 213 -15.82 19.71 8.36
C ALA A 213 -15.86 20.36 6.96
N ASN A 214 -15.61 19.58 5.91
CA ASN A 214 -15.64 20.01 4.51
C ASN A 214 -16.89 19.54 3.75
N GLY A 215 -17.93 19.11 4.47
CA GLY A 215 -19.24 18.75 3.89
C GLY A 215 -19.23 17.48 3.04
N GLN A 216 -18.27 16.58 3.27
CA GLN A 216 -18.10 15.33 2.54
C GLN A 216 -18.60 14.15 3.37
N THR A 217 -19.21 13.15 2.72
CA THR A 217 -19.73 11.95 3.37
C THR A 217 -18.85 10.74 3.11
N THR A 218 -18.93 9.72 3.98
CA THR A 218 -18.32 8.41 3.71
C THR A 218 -18.89 7.83 2.41
N SER A 219 -18.05 7.18 1.60
CA SER A 219 -18.48 6.39 0.44
C SER A 219 -18.14 4.90 0.62
N ALA A 220 -18.60 4.07 -0.32
CA ALA A 220 -18.14 2.69 -0.39
C ALA A 220 -16.66 2.64 -0.78
N SER A 221 -15.96 1.59 -0.31
CA SER A 221 -14.59 1.29 -0.76
C SER A 221 -14.58 0.87 -2.22
N GLU A 222 -13.49 1.22 -2.92
CA GLU A 222 -13.25 0.81 -4.31
C GLU A 222 -12.44 -0.50 -4.40
N ILE A 223 -12.38 -1.27 -3.31
CA ILE A 223 -11.66 -2.54 -3.26
C ILE A 223 -12.13 -3.52 -4.34
N ASP A 224 -11.19 -4.00 -5.16
CA ASP A 224 -11.40 -5.09 -6.11
C ASP A 224 -11.06 -6.43 -5.47
N LEU A 225 -12.04 -7.01 -4.77
CA LEU A 225 -11.89 -8.26 -4.04
C LEU A 225 -11.57 -9.46 -4.95
N ALA A 226 -12.11 -9.45 -6.18
CA ALA A 226 -11.83 -10.51 -7.15
C ALA A 226 -10.36 -10.51 -7.54
N LYS A 227 -9.74 -9.33 -7.69
CA LYS A 227 -8.31 -9.21 -7.94
C LYS A 227 -7.48 -9.47 -6.69
N VAL A 228 -7.72 -8.78 -5.58
CA VAL A 228 -6.87 -8.86 -4.37
C VAL A 228 -6.84 -10.27 -3.78
N ILE A 229 -8.01 -10.92 -3.64
CA ILE A 229 -8.11 -12.24 -3.03
C ILE A 229 -7.98 -13.33 -4.11
N GLY A 230 -8.66 -13.16 -5.24
CA GLY A 230 -8.65 -14.16 -6.32
C GLY A 230 -7.28 -14.30 -7.00
N ASP A 231 -6.44 -13.27 -6.98
CA ASP A 231 -5.05 -13.31 -7.45
C ASP A 231 -4.03 -13.14 -6.31
N SER A 232 -4.41 -13.40 -5.06
CA SER A 232 -3.53 -13.28 -3.87
C SER A 232 -2.20 -14.03 -3.97
N HIS A 233 -2.09 -15.02 -4.86
CA HIS A 233 -0.87 -15.78 -5.12
C HIS A 233 0.20 -15.00 -5.90
N GLN A 234 -0.13 -13.84 -6.49
CA GLN A 234 0.82 -12.96 -7.17
C GLN A 234 1.80 -12.31 -6.19
N VAL A 235 2.81 -11.60 -6.70
CA VAL A 235 3.70 -10.80 -5.86
C VAL A 235 2.87 -9.71 -5.15
N ILE A 236 3.21 -9.38 -3.90
CA ILE A 236 2.41 -8.44 -3.07
C ILE A 236 2.13 -7.11 -3.77
N VAL A 237 3.10 -6.58 -4.52
CA VAL A 237 2.94 -5.47 -5.46
C VAL A 237 3.58 -5.87 -6.79
N ASP A 238 2.75 -6.08 -7.79
CA ASP A 238 3.11 -6.48 -9.15
C ASP A 238 2.64 -5.38 -10.11
N GLY A 239 3.60 -4.71 -10.74
CA GLY A 239 3.39 -3.63 -11.73
C GLY A 239 3.25 -4.14 -13.16
N THR A 240 3.26 -5.45 -13.40
CA THR A 240 3.20 -6.01 -14.76
C THR A 240 1.95 -5.51 -15.49
N VAL A 241 2.16 -4.96 -16.69
CA VAL A 241 1.09 -4.43 -17.55
C VAL A 241 0.02 -5.52 -17.78
N ASP A 242 -1.25 -5.13 -17.69
CA ASP A 242 -2.45 -5.96 -17.88
C ASP A 242 -2.70 -7.11 -16.87
N SER A 243 -1.71 -7.54 -16.09
CA SER A 243 -1.84 -8.70 -15.19
C SER A 243 -1.50 -8.44 -13.73
N GLY A 244 -0.77 -7.37 -13.43
CA GLY A 244 -0.34 -6.99 -12.09
C GLY A 244 -1.49 -6.53 -11.19
N ASN A 245 -1.16 -6.21 -9.95
CA ASN A 245 -2.10 -5.83 -8.89
C ASN A 245 -1.73 -4.51 -8.18
N TYR A 246 -0.77 -3.74 -8.71
CA TYR A 246 -0.26 -2.53 -8.07
C TYR A 246 -1.32 -1.45 -7.78
N TYR A 247 -2.42 -1.39 -8.55
CA TYR A 247 -3.59 -0.58 -8.19
C TYR A 247 -4.38 -1.20 -7.02
N GLN A 248 -4.47 -2.51 -6.93
CA GLN A 248 -5.33 -3.21 -5.98
C GLN A 248 -4.62 -3.59 -4.67
N ALA A 249 -3.30 -3.46 -4.58
CA ALA A 249 -2.50 -3.90 -3.42
C ALA A 249 -2.64 -2.99 -2.17
N TRP A 250 -3.36 -1.88 -2.27
CA TRP A 250 -3.52 -0.90 -1.19
C TRP A 250 -4.09 -1.45 0.14
N PRO A 251 -4.87 -2.54 0.21
CA PRO A 251 -5.34 -3.08 1.49
C PRO A 251 -4.20 -3.50 2.42
N PHE A 252 -3.02 -3.83 1.88
CA PHE A 252 -1.84 -4.04 2.70
C PHE A 252 -1.45 -2.77 3.47
N LEU A 253 -1.46 -1.61 2.81
CA LEU A 253 -1.17 -0.33 3.46
C LEU A 253 -2.23 0.01 4.51
N THR A 254 -3.51 -0.27 4.24
CA THR A 254 -4.59 -0.14 5.25
C THR A 254 -4.33 -1.00 6.47
N TYR A 255 -3.93 -2.27 6.29
CA TYR A 255 -3.59 -3.16 7.40
C TYR A 255 -2.44 -2.64 8.24
N LEU A 256 -1.39 -2.09 7.62
CA LEU A 256 -0.28 -1.45 8.35
C LEU A 256 -0.76 -0.22 9.15
N THR A 257 -1.65 0.59 8.57
CA THR A 257 -2.22 1.79 9.20
C THR A 257 -3.15 1.45 10.37
N SER A 258 -4.02 0.46 10.22
CA SER A 258 -4.98 0.05 11.25
C SER A 258 -4.33 -0.78 12.35
N ASN A 259 -3.28 -1.53 12.00
CA ASN A 259 -2.48 -2.36 12.89
C ASN A 259 -3.31 -3.23 13.85
N PRO A 260 -4.20 -4.10 13.33
CA PRO A 260 -5.12 -4.88 14.16
C PRO A 260 -4.40 -5.88 15.08
N ASP A 261 -3.18 -6.30 14.71
CA ASP A 261 -2.31 -7.16 15.51
C ASP A 261 -1.49 -6.40 16.57
N SER A 262 -1.57 -5.07 16.61
CA SER A 262 -0.80 -4.23 17.54
C SER A 262 0.72 -4.44 17.46
N PHE A 263 1.25 -4.64 16.26
CA PHE A 263 2.70 -4.70 16.05
C PHE A 263 3.35 -3.37 16.45
N ALA A 264 4.40 -3.45 17.27
CA ALA A 264 5.14 -2.27 17.71
C ALA A 264 5.78 -1.55 16.51
N GLY A 265 5.66 -0.22 16.51
CA GLY A 265 6.09 0.65 15.42
C GLY A 265 5.06 0.88 14.31
N LEU A 266 3.98 0.07 14.24
CA LEU A 266 2.91 0.25 13.25
C LEU A 266 1.68 0.97 13.84
N GLY A 267 0.78 1.45 12.96
CA GLY A 267 -0.38 2.29 13.27
C GLY A 267 -0.57 3.45 12.30
N GLN A 268 -1.33 4.48 12.70
CA GLN A 268 -1.76 5.57 11.80
C GLN A 268 -0.61 6.31 11.10
N ASP A 269 0.57 6.38 11.73
CA ASP A 269 1.74 7.08 11.20
C ASP A 269 2.67 6.19 10.35
N THR A 270 2.33 4.91 10.16
CA THR A 270 3.25 3.91 9.56
C THR A 270 3.78 4.34 8.20
N LEU A 271 2.91 4.74 7.27
CA LEU A 271 3.35 5.04 5.92
C LEU A 271 4.25 6.28 5.86
N ARG A 272 3.95 7.29 6.69
CA ARG A 272 4.82 8.46 6.82
C ARG A 272 6.18 8.06 7.40
N GLN A 273 6.21 7.23 8.45
CA GLN A 273 7.46 6.70 9.00
C GLN A 273 8.25 5.86 7.98
N MET A 274 7.57 5.08 7.15
CA MET A 274 8.19 4.31 6.06
C MET A 274 8.83 5.20 4.98
N MET A 275 8.36 6.43 4.82
CA MET A 275 9.01 7.40 3.93
C MET A 275 10.12 8.16 4.65
N LEU A 276 9.92 8.59 5.89
CA LEU A 276 10.93 9.31 6.67
C LEU A 276 12.17 8.47 6.97
N GLN A 277 11.98 7.16 7.20
CA GLN A 277 13.07 6.22 7.48
C GLN A 277 13.58 5.51 6.23
N TYR A 278 13.07 5.86 5.04
CA TYR A 278 13.58 5.35 3.78
C TYR A 278 15.02 5.83 3.58
N SER A 279 15.92 4.93 3.20
CA SER A 279 17.29 5.30 2.95
C SER A 279 17.38 5.99 1.59
N LYS A 280 17.58 7.33 1.60
CA LYS A 280 17.66 8.14 0.39
C LYS A 280 18.67 7.54 -0.61
N ASP A 281 18.26 7.44 -1.87
CA ASP A 281 19.05 6.91 -2.99
C ASP A 281 19.48 5.42 -2.86
N SER A 282 18.87 4.67 -1.94
CA SER A 282 19.17 3.23 -1.77
C SER A 282 18.55 2.33 -2.84
N ASN A 283 17.51 2.81 -3.53
CA ASN A 283 16.65 2.01 -4.41
C ASN A 283 16.12 0.73 -3.73
N GLU A 284 15.87 0.77 -2.42
CA GLU A 284 15.20 -0.32 -1.72
C GLU A 284 13.69 -0.35 -2.01
N THR A 285 13.03 -1.45 -1.65
CA THR A 285 11.56 -1.51 -1.71
C THR A 285 10.97 -0.97 -0.41
N PRO A 286 9.71 -0.49 -0.39
CA PRO A 286 9.01 -0.13 0.85
C PRO A 286 9.05 -1.20 1.95
N LEU A 287 9.15 -2.48 1.59
CA LEU A 287 9.29 -3.58 2.55
C LEU A 287 10.60 -3.51 3.36
N HIS A 288 11.68 -2.97 2.81
CA HIS A 288 12.93 -2.80 3.56
C HIS A 288 12.81 -1.71 4.62
N THR A 289 12.08 -0.62 4.33
CA THR A 289 11.79 0.38 5.36
C THR A 289 10.78 -0.15 6.37
N LEU A 290 9.81 -0.97 5.95
CA LEU A 290 8.91 -1.63 6.89
C LEU A 290 9.69 -2.43 7.92
N ALA A 291 10.72 -3.18 7.50
CA ALA A 291 11.61 -3.92 8.43
C ALA A 291 12.32 -3.04 9.47
N ARG A 292 12.51 -1.74 9.19
CA ARG A 292 13.09 -0.78 10.12
C ARG A 292 12.05 -0.12 11.02
N VAL A 293 10.85 0.13 10.49
CA VAL A 293 9.74 0.73 11.24
C VAL A 293 9.14 -0.27 12.22
N SER A 294 9.05 -1.56 11.85
CA SER A 294 8.57 -2.61 12.74
C SER A 294 9.62 -2.96 13.80
N GLU A 295 9.30 -2.82 15.08
CA GLU A 295 10.27 -3.05 16.16
C GLU A 295 10.42 -4.54 16.53
N ASN A 296 9.31 -5.29 16.47
CA ASN A 296 9.21 -6.61 17.11
C ASN A 296 8.70 -7.72 16.19
N ALA A 297 8.55 -7.45 14.90
CA ALA A 297 8.02 -8.38 13.93
C ALA A 297 8.81 -8.26 12.63
N THR A 298 9.09 -9.40 12.01
CA THR A 298 9.66 -9.44 10.66
C THR A 298 8.61 -9.03 9.63
N VAL A 299 9.07 -8.57 8.46
CA VAL A 299 8.17 -8.28 7.32
C VAL A 299 7.36 -9.51 6.93
N GLY A 300 7.97 -10.69 6.96
CA GLY A 300 7.27 -11.96 6.68
C GLY A 300 6.13 -12.24 7.66
N GLU A 301 6.33 -11.99 8.96
CA GLU A 301 5.26 -12.13 9.96
C GLU A 301 4.12 -11.13 9.71
N ILE A 302 4.45 -9.86 9.42
CA ILE A 302 3.47 -8.82 9.14
C ILE A 302 2.65 -9.16 7.89
N VAL A 303 3.31 -9.54 6.79
CA VAL A 303 2.63 -9.95 5.54
C VAL A 303 1.80 -11.21 5.75
N GLY A 304 2.32 -12.20 6.50
CA GLY A 304 1.59 -13.41 6.81
C GLY A 304 0.30 -13.14 7.60
N ARG A 305 0.34 -12.20 8.54
CA ARG A 305 -0.84 -11.77 9.31
C ARG A 305 -1.79 -10.91 8.49
N TYR A 306 -1.29 -10.02 7.65
CA TYR A 306 -2.10 -9.33 6.65
C TYR A 306 -2.94 -10.32 5.83
N TRP A 307 -2.32 -11.35 5.25
CA TRP A 307 -3.06 -12.34 4.47
C TRP A 307 -4.03 -13.18 5.31
N ALA A 308 -3.70 -13.45 6.59
CA ALA A 308 -4.62 -14.10 7.51
C ALA A 308 -5.87 -13.25 7.77
N HIS A 309 -5.72 -11.93 7.94
CA HIS A 309 -6.84 -10.99 8.04
C HIS A 309 -7.63 -10.89 6.73
N MET A 310 -6.96 -10.94 5.58
CA MET A 310 -7.62 -10.94 4.27
C MET A 310 -8.51 -12.16 4.02
N ALA A 311 -8.39 -13.25 4.80
CA ALA A 311 -9.34 -14.37 4.75
C ALA A 311 -10.79 -13.94 5.03
N TYR A 312 -10.98 -12.91 5.86
CA TYR A 312 -12.29 -12.32 6.16
C TYR A 312 -12.31 -10.79 6.04
N VAL A 313 -11.28 -10.22 5.41
CA VAL A 313 -11.07 -8.78 5.15
C VAL A 313 -11.27 -7.91 6.41
N ASP A 314 -10.87 -8.43 7.56
CA ASP A 314 -10.96 -7.73 8.85
C ASP A 314 -9.68 -6.95 9.17
N ILE A 315 -9.19 -6.22 8.17
CA ILE A 315 -7.97 -5.38 8.22
C ILE A 315 -8.21 -4.01 8.86
N GLY A 316 -9.22 -3.88 9.73
CA GLY A 316 -9.67 -2.58 10.27
C GLY A 316 -10.39 -1.69 9.25
N HIS A 317 -11.06 -2.31 8.26
CA HIS A 317 -11.74 -1.61 7.17
C HIS A 317 -13.18 -2.12 7.00
N ALA A 318 -14.12 -1.52 7.74
CA ALA A 318 -15.49 -2.05 7.86
C ALA A 318 -16.24 -2.15 6.52
N THR A 319 -16.12 -1.13 5.64
CA THR A 319 -16.81 -1.14 4.33
C THR A 319 -16.23 -2.20 3.38
N ALA A 320 -14.91 -2.40 3.34
CA ALA A 320 -14.28 -3.47 2.59
C ALA A 320 -14.68 -4.86 3.12
N GLN A 321 -14.73 -5.04 4.44
CA GLN A 321 -15.22 -6.27 5.07
C GLN A 321 -16.67 -6.58 4.66
N GLN A 322 -17.55 -5.57 4.69
CA GLN A 322 -18.95 -5.75 4.29
C GLN A 322 -19.08 -6.12 2.80
N LEU A 323 -18.28 -5.51 1.92
CA LEU A 323 -18.23 -5.88 0.51
C LEU A 323 -17.76 -7.33 0.33
N PHE A 324 -16.75 -7.75 1.10
CA PHE A 324 -16.26 -9.12 1.09
C PHE A 324 -17.35 -10.12 1.47
N LEU A 325 -18.03 -9.91 2.61
CA LEU A 325 -19.08 -10.82 3.06
C LEU A 325 -20.20 -10.96 2.01
N ASN A 326 -20.48 -9.90 1.25
CA ASN A 326 -21.48 -9.92 0.17
C ASN A 326 -20.99 -10.59 -1.12
N GLN A 327 -19.68 -10.59 -1.39
CA GLN A 327 -19.12 -11.02 -2.69
C GLN A 327 -18.32 -12.32 -2.62
N ARG A 328 -18.00 -12.82 -1.42
CA ARG A 328 -17.05 -13.93 -1.20
C ARG A 328 -17.35 -15.19 -1.99
N GLU A 329 -18.61 -15.49 -2.26
CA GLU A 329 -19.01 -16.67 -3.05
C GLU A 329 -18.58 -16.59 -4.53
N SER A 330 -18.31 -15.39 -5.05
CA SER A 330 -17.89 -15.17 -6.43
C SER A 330 -16.37 -15.16 -6.63
N ILE A 331 -15.60 -15.23 -5.54
CA ILE A 331 -14.13 -15.14 -5.57
C ILE A 331 -13.52 -16.50 -5.89
N ASN A 332 -12.46 -16.50 -6.70
CA ASN A 332 -11.76 -17.72 -7.08
C ASN A 332 -10.77 -18.17 -5.99
N TYR A 333 -11.15 -19.20 -5.22
CA TYR A 333 -10.30 -19.86 -4.22
C TYR A 333 -9.65 -21.18 -4.69
N ALA A 334 -9.70 -21.48 -5.98
CA ALA A 334 -9.30 -22.78 -6.50
C ALA A 334 -7.77 -22.94 -6.56
N ASN A 335 -7.09 -22.91 -5.41
CA ASN A 335 -5.64 -22.92 -5.25
C ASN A 335 -5.02 -24.32 -5.27
N LEU A 336 -5.80 -25.36 -4.96
CA LEU A 336 -5.30 -26.72 -4.71
C LEU A 336 -5.90 -27.77 -5.65
N ASP A 337 -5.13 -28.82 -5.93
CA ASP A 337 -5.57 -30.06 -6.56
C ASP A 337 -5.60 -31.19 -5.52
N SER A 338 -6.73 -31.87 -5.39
CA SER A 338 -6.85 -33.04 -4.51
C SER A 338 -5.97 -34.19 -4.99
N GLN A 339 -5.23 -34.79 -4.07
CA GLN A 339 -4.42 -36.00 -4.28
C GLN A 339 -5.08 -37.25 -3.65
N GLY A 340 -6.31 -37.11 -3.16
CA GLY A 340 -7.01 -38.15 -2.38
C GLY A 340 -6.63 -38.16 -0.90
N SER A 341 -7.44 -38.86 -0.08
CA SER A 341 -7.19 -39.09 1.35
C SER A 341 -6.90 -37.83 2.18
N GLY A 342 -7.57 -36.71 1.87
CA GLY A 342 -7.36 -35.42 2.57
C GLY A 342 -6.02 -34.74 2.25
N SER A 343 -5.27 -35.23 1.27
CA SER A 343 -4.04 -34.60 0.78
C SER A 343 -4.32 -33.73 -0.44
N TYR A 344 -3.69 -32.57 -0.51
CA TYR A 344 -3.85 -31.58 -1.57
C TYR A 344 -2.51 -31.00 -1.98
N LYS A 345 -2.32 -30.78 -3.28
CA LYS A 345 -1.13 -30.15 -3.86
C LYS A 345 -1.49 -28.76 -4.35
N VAL A 346 -0.62 -27.77 -4.12
CA VAL A 346 -0.80 -26.45 -4.73
C VAL A 346 -0.75 -26.53 -6.26
N LYS A 347 -1.66 -25.85 -6.95
CA LYS A 347 -1.62 -25.75 -8.41
C LYS A 347 -0.39 -24.97 -8.83
N SER A 348 0.35 -25.46 -9.82
CA SER A 348 1.57 -24.79 -10.32
C SER A 348 1.32 -23.32 -10.70
N ALA A 349 0.19 -23.01 -11.34
CA ALA A 349 -0.18 -21.66 -11.74
C ALA A 349 -0.59 -20.75 -10.57
N ARG A 350 -0.81 -21.30 -9.37
CA ARG A 350 -1.28 -20.56 -8.18
C ARG A 350 -0.35 -20.70 -6.98
N GLN A 351 0.87 -21.20 -7.19
CA GLN A 351 1.90 -21.18 -6.15
C GLN A 351 2.11 -19.73 -5.67
N PRO A 352 2.04 -19.45 -4.36
CA PRO A 352 2.27 -18.11 -3.84
C PRO A 352 3.67 -17.62 -4.21
N ARG A 353 3.73 -16.51 -4.94
CA ARG A 353 4.99 -15.80 -5.26
C ARG A 353 5.41 -14.91 -4.09
N TYR A 354 6.49 -14.14 -4.26
CA TYR A 354 7.05 -13.30 -3.20
C TYR A 354 6.00 -12.46 -2.46
N MET A 355 5.84 -12.74 -1.16
CA MET A 355 4.88 -12.08 -0.26
C MET A 355 3.41 -12.22 -0.68
N GLY A 356 3.10 -13.12 -1.62
CA GLY A 356 1.75 -13.56 -1.97
C GLY A 356 1.27 -14.72 -1.10
N ALA A 357 -0.01 -15.09 -1.25
CA ALA A 357 -0.64 -16.14 -0.47
C ALA A 357 -1.62 -17.02 -1.25
N ASN A 358 -1.97 -18.15 -0.65
CA ASN A 358 -3.18 -18.90 -0.98
C ASN A 358 -4.13 -18.81 0.20
N ILE A 359 -5.35 -18.33 -0.06
CA ILE A 359 -6.48 -18.32 0.87
C ILE A 359 -7.40 -19.50 0.50
N ILE A 360 -7.62 -20.41 1.44
CA ILE A 360 -8.25 -21.71 1.19
C ILE A 360 -9.38 -21.91 2.20
N PRO A 361 -10.62 -21.52 1.85
CA PRO A 361 -11.80 -21.81 2.67
C PRO A 361 -11.94 -23.31 2.88
N LEU A 362 -12.30 -23.72 4.11
CA LEU A 362 -12.44 -25.13 4.48
C LEU A 362 -13.90 -25.44 4.79
N THR A 363 -14.35 -26.60 4.31
CA THR A 363 -15.69 -27.11 4.58
C THR A 363 -15.63 -28.18 5.68
N THR A 364 -16.41 -28.00 6.74
CA THR A 364 -16.59 -28.99 7.84
C THR A 364 -18.00 -29.59 7.81
N SER A 365 -18.16 -30.81 8.34
CA SER A 365 -19.48 -31.39 8.61
C SER A 365 -19.94 -31.02 10.03
N GLY A 366 -20.24 -29.73 10.24
CA GLY A 366 -20.60 -29.18 11.55
C GLY A 366 -19.39 -28.91 12.44
N ALA A 367 -19.57 -29.06 13.76
CA ALA A 367 -18.48 -28.87 14.71
C ALA A 367 -17.41 -29.96 14.53
N ALA A 368 -16.15 -29.55 14.36
CA ALA A 368 -15.05 -30.45 14.04
C ALA A 368 -13.73 -30.00 14.67
N THR A 369 -12.75 -30.89 14.72
CA THR A 369 -11.35 -30.51 14.91
C THR A 369 -10.66 -30.62 13.57
N VAL A 370 -10.24 -29.49 13.02
CA VAL A 370 -9.51 -29.40 11.76
C VAL A 370 -8.03 -29.49 12.07
N ALA A 371 -7.36 -30.53 11.56
CA ALA A 371 -5.92 -30.67 11.67
C ALA A 371 -5.25 -30.48 10.30
N ILE A 372 -4.24 -29.62 10.27
CA ILE A 372 -3.48 -29.23 9.09
C ILE A 372 -2.03 -29.67 9.29
N LYS A 373 -1.44 -30.26 8.25
CA LYS A 373 0.01 -30.45 8.13
C LYS A 373 0.47 -30.04 6.75
N VAL A 374 1.39 -29.09 6.68
CA VAL A 374 2.02 -28.64 5.44
C VAL A 374 3.37 -29.36 5.26
N THR A 375 3.73 -29.64 4.02
CA THR A 375 5.04 -30.15 3.62
C THR A 375 5.56 -29.30 2.48
N THR A 376 6.70 -28.64 2.71
CA THR A 376 7.39 -27.81 1.74
C THR A 376 8.89 -27.76 2.07
N SER A 377 9.69 -27.27 1.14
CA SER A 377 11.09 -26.90 1.36
C SER A 377 11.29 -25.38 1.42
N GLY A 378 10.25 -24.59 1.12
CA GLY A 378 10.29 -23.13 1.17
C GLY A 378 9.98 -22.56 2.55
N VAL A 379 10.29 -21.29 2.74
CA VAL A 379 9.95 -20.51 3.94
C VAL A 379 8.56 -19.90 3.75
N TYR A 380 7.71 -20.00 4.76
CA TYR A 380 6.33 -19.55 4.66
C TYR A 380 5.74 -19.20 6.03
N THR A 381 4.63 -18.46 6.01
CA THR A 381 3.77 -18.24 7.16
C THR A 381 2.44 -18.94 6.91
N GLY A 382 2.06 -19.85 7.81
CA GLY A 382 0.78 -20.55 7.77
C GLY A 382 -0.12 -20.12 8.91
N THR A 383 -1.39 -19.85 8.64
CA THR A 383 -2.39 -19.53 9.66
C THR A 383 -3.74 -20.15 9.30
N VAL A 384 -4.46 -20.67 10.29
CA VAL A 384 -5.89 -20.98 10.18
C VAL A 384 -6.68 -19.83 10.80
N ALA A 385 -7.41 -19.09 9.97
CA ALA A 385 -8.35 -18.07 10.41
C ALA A 385 -9.72 -18.73 10.65
N VAL A 386 -10.31 -18.48 11.82
CA VAL A 386 -11.65 -18.98 12.15
C VAL A 386 -12.58 -17.82 12.45
N TYR A 387 -13.60 -17.67 11.62
CA TYR A 387 -14.59 -16.61 11.67
C TYR A 387 -15.88 -17.11 12.31
N ASN A 388 -16.43 -16.32 13.23
CA ASN A 388 -17.72 -16.57 13.85
C ASN A 388 -18.76 -15.65 13.22
N SER A 389 -19.66 -16.21 12.42
CA SER A 389 -20.67 -15.42 11.70
C SER A 389 -21.69 -14.73 12.61
N SER A 390 -21.86 -15.22 13.85
CA SER A 390 -22.80 -14.66 14.82
C SER A 390 -22.25 -13.44 15.54
N THR A 391 -20.93 -13.37 15.74
CA THR A 391 -20.28 -12.24 16.45
C THR A 391 -19.48 -11.33 15.52
N GLY A 392 -19.19 -11.77 14.30
CA GLY A 392 -18.29 -11.09 13.37
C GLY A 392 -16.81 -11.15 13.76
N ALA A 393 -16.45 -11.92 14.80
CA ALA A 393 -15.08 -12.01 15.29
C ALA A 393 -14.29 -13.10 14.56
N THR A 394 -13.01 -12.83 14.30
CA THR A 394 -12.05 -13.81 13.77
C THR A 394 -10.98 -14.09 14.81
N ARG A 395 -10.56 -15.36 14.89
CA ARG A 395 -9.37 -15.77 15.64
C ARG A 395 -8.39 -16.48 14.73
N TYR A 396 -7.09 -16.32 15.02
CA TYR A 396 -6.01 -16.82 14.17
C TYR A 396 -5.18 -17.86 14.92
N VAL A 397 -4.95 -19.01 14.30
CA VAL A 397 -4.09 -20.06 14.83
C VAL A 397 -2.93 -20.30 13.87
N SER A 398 -1.72 -19.90 14.28
CA SER A 398 -0.51 -20.12 13.50
C SER A 398 -0.18 -21.60 13.36
N LEU A 399 0.38 -21.99 12.22
CA LEU A 399 1.00 -23.31 12.05
C LEU A 399 2.36 -23.29 12.75
N VAL A 400 2.57 -24.21 13.69
CA VAL A 400 3.83 -24.41 14.40
C VAL A 400 4.42 -25.74 13.97
N ASN A 401 5.71 -25.75 13.58
CA ASN A 401 6.35 -26.94 12.99
C ASN A 401 5.51 -27.53 11.84
N ASP A 402 5.08 -26.64 10.95
CA ASP A 402 4.22 -26.89 9.78
C ASP A 402 2.84 -27.49 10.07
N ALA A 403 2.36 -27.43 11.32
CA ALA A 403 1.10 -28.06 11.70
C ALA A 403 0.22 -27.16 12.58
N ALA A 404 -1.09 -27.36 12.50
CA ALA A 404 -2.07 -26.77 13.41
C ALA A 404 -3.20 -27.75 13.69
N SER A 405 -3.83 -27.64 14.86
CA SER A 405 -5.06 -28.34 15.21
C SER A 405 -6.03 -27.35 15.83
N VAL A 406 -7.19 -27.17 15.20
CA VAL A 406 -8.13 -26.09 15.50
C VAL A 406 -9.52 -26.66 15.66
N LYS A 407 -10.14 -26.40 16.81
CA LYS A 407 -11.57 -26.67 17.00
C LYS A 407 -12.37 -25.64 16.20
N VAL A 408 -13.38 -26.08 15.47
CA VAL A 408 -14.33 -25.25 14.74
C VAL A 408 -15.70 -25.60 15.29
N ALA A 409 -16.38 -24.62 15.88
CA ALA A 409 -17.71 -24.78 16.44
C ALA A 409 -18.79 -24.72 15.36
N SER A 410 -20.02 -25.12 15.71
CA SER A 410 -21.17 -24.88 14.83
C SER A 410 -21.39 -23.38 14.66
N GLY A 411 -21.47 -22.91 13.40
CA GLY A 411 -21.56 -21.49 13.07
C GLY A 411 -20.21 -20.77 12.98
N GLU A 412 -19.09 -21.51 13.05
CA GLU A 412 -17.77 -21.00 12.68
C GLU A 412 -17.35 -21.50 11.29
N GLU A 413 -16.60 -20.66 10.58
CA GLU A 413 -16.00 -20.96 9.28
C GLU A 413 -14.48 -20.95 9.42
N ALA A 414 -13.77 -21.92 8.85
CA ALA A 414 -12.32 -22.00 8.90
C ALA A 414 -11.71 -21.77 7.52
N THR A 415 -10.62 -21.01 7.46
CA THR A 415 -9.87 -20.74 6.24
C THR A 415 -8.38 -20.93 6.52
N LEU A 416 -7.71 -21.78 5.73
CA LEU A 416 -6.27 -21.92 5.76
C LEU A 416 -5.63 -20.85 4.87
N VAL A 417 -4.64 -20.16 5.39
CA VAL A 417 -3.82 -19.19 4.67
C VAL A 417 -2.37 -19.65 4.68
N ILE A 418 -1.74 -19.69 3.50
CA ILE A 418 -0.32 -20.01 3.32
C ILE A 418 0.30 -18.88 2.51
N ALA A 419 1.20 -18.10 3.12
CA ALA A 419 1.90 -16.99 2.49
C ALA A 419 3.39 -17.32 2.28
N ASN A 420 3.93 -17.00 1.09
CA ASN A 420 5.36 -17.15 0.78
C ASN A 420 6.13 -15.95 1.33
N THR A 421 6.66 -16.12 2.53
CA THR A 421 7.25 -15.07 3.36
C THR A 421 8.71 -15.41 3.63
N PRO A 422 9.63 -15.16 2.68
CA PRO A 422 11.06 -15.35 2.93
C PRO A 422 11.49 -14.51 4.14
N ALA A 423 12.55 -14.97 4.82
CA ALA A 423 13.00 -14.38 6.08
C ALA A 423 13.40 -12.91 5.95
N GLU A 424 13.98 -12.54 4.81
CA GLU A 424 14.44 -11.19 4.52
C GLU A 424 13.72 -10.63 3.28
N PRO A 425 13.46 -9.30 3.25
CA PRO A 425 12.99 -8.64 2.05
C PRO A 425 13.95 -8.80 0.87
N ILE A 426 13.38 -8.98 -0.32
CA ILE A 426 14.12 -9.05 -1.58
C ILE A 426 14.00 -7.69 -2.29
N LEU A 427 15.11 -7.20 -2.84
CA LEU A 427 15.11 -6.05 -3.74
C LEU A 427 14.49 -6.45 -5.08
N TYR A 428 13.43 -5.76 -5.49
CA TYR A 428 12.81 -6.01 -6.78
C TYR A 428 12.19 -4.75 -7.38
N ASP A 429 12.16 -4.72 -8.71
CA ASP A 429 11.42 -3.75 -9.50
C ASP A 429 10.03 -4.34 -9.78
N GLY A 430 8.99 -3.69 -9.27
CA GLY A 430 7.60 -4.14 -9.45
C GLY A 430 7.16 -4.18 -10.91
N PHE A 431 7.75 -3.37 -11.79
CA PHE A 431 7.46 -3.38 -13.23
C PHE A 431 8.31 -4.40 -14.01
N LYS A 432 9.33 -4.99 -13.36
CA LYS A 432 10.24 -5.97 -13.97
C LYS A 432 10.65 -7.05 -12.98
N LEU A 433 9.69 -7.92 -12.67
CA LEU A 433 9.88 -9.00 -11.71
C LEU A 433 11.04 -9.93 -12.11
N SER A 434 11.93 -10.21 -11.16
CA SER A 434 13.02 -11.18 -11.33
C SER A 434 12.50 -12.62 -11.21
N SER A 435 13.35 -13.58 -11.59
CA SER A 435 13.05 -15.01 -11.37
C SER A 435 12.92 -15.37 -9.90
N GLU A 436 13.61 -14.64 -9.01
CA GLU A 436 13.58 -14.87 -7.58
C GLU A 436 12.22 -14.52 -6.97
N VAL A 437 11.69 -13.31 -7.25
CA VAL A 437 10.38 -12.91 -6.73
C VAL A 437 9.21 -13.59 -7.44
N SER A 438 9.45 -14.06 -8.67
CA SER A 438 8.47 -14.85 -9.44
C SER A 438 8.45 -16.34 -9.07
N ALA A 439 9.40 -16.81 -8.26
CA ALA A 439 9.43 -18.19 -7.81
C ALA A 439 8.24 -18.47 -6.89
N GLY A 440 7.43 -19.47 -7.27
CA GLY A 440 6.28 -19.91 -6.48
C GLY A 440 6.68 -20.84 -5.34
N LEU A 441 6.03 -20.69 -4.19
CA LEU A 441 6.12 -21.64 -3.08
C LEU A 441 5.39 -22.93 -3.45
N ASP A 442 6.15 -24.00 -3.67
CA ASP A 442 5.60 -25.32 -3.88
C ASP A 442 5.35 -26.05 -2.55
N TYR A 443 4.14 -26.55 -2.33
CA TYR A 443 3.78 -27.25 -1.09
C TYR A 443 2.69 -28.30 -1.29
N THR A 444 2.60 -29.22 -0.35
CA THR A 444 1.48 -30.15 -0.18
C THR A 444 0.88 -29.92 1.20
N VAL A 445 -0.43 -30.05 1.33
CA VAL A 445 -1.13 -29.97 2.63
C VAL A 445 -1.98 -31.21 2.85
N THR A 446 -1.91 -31.78 4.05
CA THR A 446 -2.85 -32.78 4.55
C THR A 446 -3.83 -32.12 5.50
N ILE A 447 -5.12 -32.36 5.27
CA ILE A 447 -6.24 -31.79 6.01
C ILE A 447 -7.11 -32.94 6.52
N SER A 448 -7.39 -32.95 7.81
CA SER A 448 -8.35 -33.86 8.43
C SER A 448 -9.40 -33.08 9.21
N GLY A 449 -10.62 -33.62 9.30
CA GLY A 449 -11.77 -32.94 9.92
C GLY A 449 -12.42 -31.85 9.05
N ALA A 450 -11.88 -31.58 7.85
CA ALA A 450 -12.43 -30.68 6.84
C ALA A 450 -11.97 -31.09 5.43
N THR A 451 -12.55 -30.47 4.41
CA THR A 451 -12.09 -30.50 3.00
C THR A 451 -11.81 -29.09 2.50
N ALA A 452 -10.84 -28.95 1.58
CA ALA A 452 -10.50 -27.69 0.92
C ALA A 452 -11.24 -27.49 -0.40
#